data_AF-A0A7C2KVL8-F1
#
_entry.id   AF-A0A7C2KVL8-F1
#
_cell.length_a   1.000
_cell.length_b   1.000
_cell.length_c   1.000
_cell.angle_alpha   90.00
_cell.angle_beta   90.00
_cell.angle_gamma   90.00
#
_symmetry.space_group_name_H-M   'P 1'
#
loop_
_entity.id
_entity.type
_entity.pdbx_description
1 polymer ?
#
loop_
_entity_poly.entity_id
_entity_poly.type
_entity_poly.pdbx_seq_one_letter_code
_entity_poly.pdbx_strand_id
1 'polypeptide(L)' 'EQVRQATLSALQATPEADFDKPGPEQMRSYAPTVGSVFALLATHELMHAGQFVPVRRKLGKPVLF' A
#
# COMPACT_ATOMS: atom_id res chain seq x y z
N GLU A 1 -11.97 -0.31 5.58
CA GLU A 1 -12.72 0.08 4.36
C GLU A 1 -12.48 1.51 3.88
N GLN A 2 -12.67 2.54 4.71
CA GLN A 2 -12.56 3.96 4.27
C GLN A 2 -11.24 4.30 3.57
N VAL A 3 -10.09 3.90 4.14
CA VAL A 3 -8.77 4.18 3.55
C VAL A 3 -8.60 3.49 2.20
N ARG A 4 -8.98 2.21 2.09
CA ARG A 4 -8.90 1.44 0.84
C ARG A 4 -9.70 2.10 -0.27
N GLN A 5 -10.93 2.50 0.01
CA GLN A 5 -11.78 3.19 -0.97
C GLN A 5 -11.19 4.54 -1.38
N ALA A 6 -10.67 5.32 -0.43
CA ALA A 6 -10.00 6.58 -0.73
C ALA A 6 -8.77 6.37 -1.63
N THR A 7 -7.94 5.37 -1.35
CA THR A 7 -6.77 5.03 -2.17
C THR A 7 -7.18 4.62 -3.58
N LEU A 8 -8.21 3.79 -3.75
CA LEU A 8 -8.68 3.36 -5.06
C LEU A 8 -9.29 4.52 -5.86
N SER A 9 -10.09 5.37 -5.22
CA SER A 9 -10.64 6.57 -5.87
C SER A 9 -9.53 7.53 -6.30
N ALA A 10 -8.50 7.74 -5.47
CA ALA A 10 -7.35 8.56 -5.82
C ALA A 10 -6.56 7.95 -6.98
N LEU A 11 -6.34 6.64 -6.98
CA LEU A 11 -5.67 5.93 -8.07
C LEU A 11 -6.43 6.08 -9.39
N GLN A 12 -7.76 5.88 -9.38
CA GLN A 12 -8.61 6.01 -10.57
C GLN A 12 -8.66 7.44 -11.12
N ALA A 13 -8.56 8.44 -10.24
CA ALA A 13 -8.57 9.85 -10.63
C ALA A 13 -7.19 10.34 -11.11
N THR A 14 -6.12 9.57 -10.94
CA THR A 14 -4.76 9.97 -11.31
C THR A 14 -4.45 9.51 -12.75
N PRO A 15 -4.18 10.44 -13.69
CA PRO A 15 -3.73 10.07 -15.03
C PRO A 15 -2.41 9.28 -14.98
N GLU A 16 -2.24 8.28 -15.85
CA GLU A 16 -1.02 7.47 -15.88
C GLU A 16 0.25 8.32 -16.07
N ALA A 17 0.18 9.34 -16.92
CA ALA A 17 1.28 10.29 -17.16
C ALA A 17 1.72 11.06 -15.90
N ASP A 18 0.90 11.07 -14.84
CA ASP A 18 1.21 11.75 -13.59
C ASP A 18 1.97 10.86 -12.61
N PHE A 19 2.12 9.56 -12.87
CA PHE A 19 2.80 8.64 -11.95
C PHE A 19 4.28 8.93 -11.77
N ASP A 20 4.93 9.56 -12.76
CA ASP A 20 6.34 9.95 -12.69
C ASP A 20 6.55 11.32 -12.01
N LYS A 21 5.47 12.05 -11.69
CA LYS A 21 5.58 13.33 -10.98
C LYS A 21 6.11 13.11 -9.56
N PRO A 22 6.81 14.11 -8.96
CA PRO A 22 7.27 14.02 -7.59
C PRO A 22 6.13 13.72 -6.61
N GLY A 23 6.37 12.77 -5.70
CA GLY A 23 5.45 12.46 -4.60
C GLY A 23 5.38 13.58 -3.54
N PRO A 24 4.47 13.45 -2.56
CA PRO A 24 4.35 14.37 -1.43
C PRO A 24 5.69 14.58 -0.73
N GLU A 25 5.98 15.82 -0.33
CA GLU A 25 7.29 16.21 0.20
C GLU A 25 7.70 15.38 1.42
N GLN A 26 6.77 15.11 2.34
CA GLN A 26 7.04 14.34 3.56
C GLN A 26 7.34 12.85 3.28
N MET A 27 6.99 12.35 2.09
CA MET A 27 7.16 10.95 1.71
C MET A 27 8.31 10.73 0.72
N ARG A 28 8.85 11.82 0.15
CA ARG A 28 9.74 11.76 -1.02
C ARG A 28 11.03 10.98 -0.79
N SER A 29 11.49 10.84 0.46
CA SER A 29 12.69 10.08 0.81
C SER A 29 12.54 8.56 0.64
N TYR A 30 11.31 8.03 0.66
CA TYR A 30 11.03 6.59 0.53
C TYR A 30 9.95 6.26 -0.51
N ALA A 31 9.22 7.27 -0.99
CA ALA A 31 8.28 7.20 -2.11
C ALA A 31 8.48 8.45 -3.00
N PRO A 32 9.49 8.44 -3.89
CA PRO A 32 9.91 9.64 -4.63
C PRO A 32 8.89 10.15 -5.65
N THR A 33 8.06 9.28 -6.23
CA THR A 33 7.06 9.61 -7.25
C THR A 33 5.63 9.29 -6.81
N VAL A 34 4.62 9.87 -7.46
CA VAL A 34 3.21 9.55 -7.21
C VAL A 34 2.95 8.04 -7.38
N GLY A 35 3.51 7.42 -8.42
CA GLY A 35 3.41 5.97 -8.63
C GLY A 35 4.03 5.17 -7.49
N SER A 36 5.19 5.60 -6.99
CA SER A 36 5.84 4.93 -5.85
C SER A 36 5.04 5.06 -4.54
N VAL A 37 4.23 6.10 -4.37
CA VAL A 37 3.30 6.23 -3.23
C VAL A 37 2.20 5.18 -3.32
N PHE A 38 1.58 4.99 -4.49
CA PHE A 38 0.58 3.94 -4.66
C PHE A 38 1.18 2.54 -4.47
N ALA A 39 2.38 2.30 -4.99
CA ALA A 39 3.10 1.05 -4.79
C ALA A 39 3.43 0.81 -3.31
N LEU A 40 3.84 1.86 -2.57
CA LEU A 40 4.09 1.78 -1.14
C LEU A 40 2.81 1.39 -0.39
N LEU A 41 1.67 2.01 -0.69
CA LEU A 41 0.40 1.70 -0.02
C LEU A 41 0.01 0.22 -0.21
N ALA A 42 0.13 -0.29 -1.44
CA ALA A 42 -0.18 -1.69 -1.74
C ALA A 42 0.79 -2.69 -1.09
N THR A 43 2.10 -2.42 -1.17
CA THR A 43 3.12 -3.33 -0.64
C THR A 43 3.21 -3.29 0.88
N HIS A 44 2.91 -2.16 1.50
CA HIS A 44 2.85 -2.02 2.95
C HIS A 44 1.72 -2.84 3.57
N GLU A 45 0.54 -2.88 2.95
CA GLU A 45 -0.57 -3.73 3.40
C GLU A 45 -0.17 -5.22 3.36
N LEU A 46 0.51 -5.64 2.28
CA LEU A 46 1.03 -7.00 2.16
C LEU A 46 2.10 -7.32 3.22
N MET A 47 2.98 -6.38 3.54
CA MET A 47 3.96 -6.54 4.62
C MET A 47 3.26 -6.83 5.95
N HIS A 48 2.22 -6.07 6.31
CA HIS A 48 1.45 -6.30 7.53
C HIS A 48 0.71 -7.64 7.52
N ALA A 49 0.18 -8.07 6.37
CA ALA A 49 -0.39 -9.41 6.24
C ALA A 49 0.65 -10.50 6.58
N GLY A 50 1.88 -10.36 6.07
CA GLY A 50 3.01 -11.23 6.41
C GLY A 50 3.37 -11.22 7.90
N GLN A 51 3.37 -10.06 8.54
CA GLN A 51 3.63 -9.92 9.98
C GLN A 51 2.57 -10.63 10.84
N PHE A 52 1.34 -10.78 10.35
CA PHE A 52 0.26 -11.45 11.08
C PHE A 52 0.31 -12.98 11.00
N VAL A 53 1.04 -13.54 10.04
CA VAL A 53 1.22 -14.99 9.88
C VAL A 53 1.72 -15.70 11.15
N PRO A 54 2.82 -15.27 11.82
CA PRO A 54 3.28 -15.92 13.05
C PRO A 54 2.25 -15.87 14.19
N VAL A 55 1.48 -14.78 14.31
CA VAL A 55 0.40 -14.67 15.31
C VAL A 55 -0.68 -15.71 15.07
N ARG A 56 -1.13 -15.86 13.80
CA ARG A 56 -2.09 -16.89 13.42
C ARG A 56 -1.60 -18.30 13.73
N ARG A 57 -0.33 -18.59 13.44
CA ARG A 57 0.31 -19.88 13.74
C ARG A 57 0.31 -20.17 15.24
N LYS A 58 0.68 -19.18 16.08
CA LYS A 58 0.68 -19.32 17.54
C LYS A 58 -0.72 -19.61 18.12
N LEU A 59 -1.77 -19.10 17.47
CA LEU A 59 -3.17 -19.33 17.85
C LEU A 59 -3.80 -20.59 17.21
N GLY A 60 -3.01 -21.42 16.51
CA GLY A 60 -3.50 -22.62 15.85
C GLY A 60 -4.51 -22.35 14.71
N LYS A 61 -4.51 -21.15 14.14
CA LYS A 61 -5.41 -20.80 13.03
C LYS A 61 -4.92 -21.44 11.73
N PRO A 62 -5.83 -21.87 10.82
CA PRO A 62 -5.43 -22.44 9.53
C PRO A 62 -4.68 -21.42 8.68
N VAL A 63 -3.78 -21.94 7.85
CA VAL A 63 -3.15 -21.20 6.76
C VAL A 63 -4.23 -20.80 5.76
N LEU A 64 -4.21 -19.54 5.35
CA LEU A 64 -5.08 -19.01 4.30
C LEU A 64 -4.22 -18.79 3.06
N PHE A 65 -4.78 -19.03 1.88
CA PHE A 65 -4.13 -18.88 0.58
C PHE A 65 -4.92 -17.88 -0.26
#